data_AF-A0A8T4FNK1-F1
#
_entry.id   AF-A0A8T4FNK1-F1
#
_cell.length_a   1.000
_cell.length_b   1.000
_cell.length_c   1.000
_cell.angle_alpha   90.00
_cell.angle_beta   90.00
_cell.angle_gamma   90.00
#
_symmetry.space_group_name_H-M   'P 1'
#
loop_
_entity.id
_entity.type
_entity.pdbx_description
1 polymer ?
#
loop_
_entity_poly.entity_id
_entity_poly.type
_entity_poly.pdbx_seq_one_letter_code
_entity_poly.pdbx_strand_id
1 'polypeptide(L)'
;QVVDVDYYVPGCPPQQETISQMLKAVADFAYAGVALPPKGTTIGITTKTLCDECPRKKANARITEFLDPYQVNVKDGICLMDQGILCLGPSTIGGCGAKCTKVGQPCRGCYGPTAEVQEQGASMFTAVASLLPILDDDPVCDEEKIIKIVSEIKDPLGYFYAFTMGKALIKKAVKETGGQ
;
A
#
# COMPACT_ATOMS: atom_id res chain seq x y z
N GLN A 1 -17.39 -11.53 -5.63
CA GLN A 1 -17.59 -11.77 -4.19
C GLN A 1 -18.82 -12.68 -4.07
N VAL A 2 -18.74 -13.75 -3.25
CA VAL A 2 -19.73 -14.86 -3.28
C VAL A 2 -20.68 -14.84 -2.09
N VAL A 3 -20.21 -14.34 -0.94
CA VAL A 3 -20.98 -14.23 0.29
C VAL A 3 -20.92 -12.82 0.83
N ASP A 4 -21.97 -12.44 1.55
CA ASP A 4 -22.00 -11.21 2.34
C ASP A 4 -21.14 -11.40 3.58
N VAL A 5 -20.17 -10.50 3.80
CA VAL A 5 -19.16 -10.61 4.85
C VAL A 5 -19.39 -9.49 5.84
N ASP A 6 -19.59 -9.83 7.11
CA ASP A 6 -19.95 -8.85 8.13
C ASP A 6 -18.77 -8.03 8.63
N TYR A 7 -17.58 -8.63 8.78
CA TYR A 7 -16.39 -7.96 9.31
C TYR A 7 -15.14 -8.43 8.58
N TYR A 8 -14.14 -7.55 8.52
CA TYR A 8 -12.84 -7.86 7.90
C TYR A 8 -11.71 -7.69 8.89
N VAL A 9 -10.74 -8.60 8.84
CA VAL A 9 -9.49 -8.53 9.59
C VAL A 9 -8.34 -8.53 8.58
N PRO A 10 -7.65 -7.39 8.37
CA PRO A 10 -6.64 -7.29 7.33
C PRO A 10 -5.27 -7.79 7.80
N GLY A 11 -4.41 -8.10 6.82
CA GLY A 11 -3.02 -8.46 7.02
C GLY A 11 -2.65 -9.84 6.45
N CYS A 12 -1.36 -9.99 6.10
CA CYS A 12 -0.79 -11.23 5.56
C CYS A 12 0.46 -11.63 6.37
N PRO A 13 0.30 -12.21 7.57
CA PRO A 13 -0.95 -12.42 8.30
C PRO A 13 -1.40 -11.19 9.10
N PRO A 14 -2.64 -11.17 9.65
CA PRO A 14 -3.06 -10.18 10.63
C PRO A 14 -2.18 -10.19 11.88
N GLN A 15 -2.04 -9.04 12.56
CA GLN A 15 -1.27 -8.99 13.81
C GLN A 15 -2.02 -9.68 14.96
N GLN A 16 -1.27 -10.22 15.92
CA GLN A 16 -1.83 -10.83 17.13
C GLN A 16 -2.76 -9.87 17.87
N GLU A 17 -2.37 -8.59 18.01
CA GLU A 17 -3.21 -7.56 18.62
C GLU A 17 -4.54 -7.36 17.87
N THR A 18 -4.50 -7.33 16.53
CA THR A 18 -5.70 -7.23 15.70
C THR A 18 -6.63 -8.42 15.91
N ILE A 19 -6.07 -9.64 15.98
CA ILE A 19 -6.83 -10.86 16.26
C ILE A 19 -7.44 -10.81 17.67
N SER A 20 -6.68 -10.40 18.67
CA SER A 20 -7.15 -10.24 20.05
C SER A 20 -8.28 -9.21 20.16
N GLN A 21 -8.20 -8.10 19.41
CA GLN A 21 -9.28 -7.11 19.35
C GLN A 21 -10.56 -7.71 18.77
N MET A 22 -10.45 -8.51 17.71
CA MET A 22 -11.59 -9.20 17.11
C MET A 22 -12.20 -10.22 18.08
N LEU A 23 -11.38 -11.05 18.72
CA LEU A 23 -11.84 -12.03 19.72
C LEU A 23 -12.49 -11.34 20.93
N LYS A 24 -11.93 -10.22 21.39
CA LYS A 24 -12.49 -9.43 22.48
C LYS A 24 -13.86 -8.87 22.11
N ALA A 25 -14.02 -8.30 20.92
CA ALA A 25 -15.31 -7.79 20.47
C ALA A 25 -16.40 -8.88 20.45
N VAL A 26 -16.05 -10.09 20.04
CA VAL A 26 -16.96 -11.24 20.05
C VAL A 26 -17.26 -11.70 21.49
N ALA A 27 -16.25 -11.76 22.36
CA ALA A 27 -16.41 -12.15 23.76
C ALA A 27 -17.29 -11.15 24.54
N ASP A 28 -17.05 -9.85 24.37
CA ASP A 28 -17.81 -8.79 25.02
C ASP A 28 -19.30 -8.81 24.57
N PHE A 29 -19.55 -9.12 23.30
CA PHE A 29 -20.91 -9.34 22.81
C PHE A 29 -21.56 -10.58 23.43
N ALA A 30 -20.85 -11.71 23.44
CA ALA A 30 -21.39 -12.99 23.91
C ALA A 30 -21.63 -13.04 25.42
N TYR A 31 -20.76 -12.43 26.22
CA TYR A 31 -20.77 -12.55 27.68
C TYR A 31 -21.21 -11.27 28.41
N ALA A 32 -20.99 -10.09 27.83
CA ALA A 32 -21.31 -8.81 28.47
C ALA A 32 -22.44 -8.03 27.76
N GLY A 33 -22.98 -8.55 26.65
CA GLY A 33 -24.08 -7.92 25.90
C GLY A 33 -23.69 -6.62 25.21
N VAL A 34 -22.40 -6.37 25.01
CA VAL A 34 -21.91 -5.16 24.31
C VAL A 34 -22.24 -5.27 22.83
N ALA A 35 -22.83 -4.23 22.24
CA ALA A 35 -23.15 -4.23 20.82
C ALA A 35 -21.88 -4.39 19.95
N LEU A 36 -21.97 -5.24 18.93
CA LEU A 36 -20.89 -5.41 17.95
C LEU A 36 -20.68 -4.13 17.13
N PRO A 37 -19.48 -3.95 16.55
CA PRO A 37 -19.23 -2.88 15.60
C PRO A 37 -20.22 -2.91 14.42
N PRO A 38 -20.43 -1.79 13.71
CA PRO A 38 -21.27 -1.77 12.52
C PRO A 38 -20.81 -2.79 11.48
N LYS A 39 -21.75 -3.42 10.77
CA LYS A 39 -21.46 -4.32 9.66
C LYS A 39 -20.59 -3.60 8.61
N GLY A 40 -19.60 -4.31 8.08
CA GLY A 40 -18.56 -3.80 7.16
C GLY A 40 -17.33 -3.24 7.88
N THR A 41 -17.32 -3.18 9.21
CA THR A 41 -16.15 -2.69 9.96
C THR A 41 -14.94 -3.58 9.72
N THR A 42 -13.81 -2.93 9.42
CA THR A 42 -12.51 -3.58 9.39
C THR A 42 -11.84 -3.40 10.75
N ILE A 43 -11.37 -4.48 11.37
CA ILE A 43 -10.89 -4.50 12.76
C ILE A 43 -9.37 -4.31 12.80
N GLY A 44 -8.89 -3.58 13.82
CA GLY A 44 -7.46 -3.34 14.08
C GLY A 44 -6.73 -2.59 12.98
N ILE A 45 -7.42 -1.61 12.40
CA ILE A 45 -6.88 -0.63 11.48
C ILE A 45 -6.90 0.76 12.11
N THR A 46 -6.08 1.65 11.59
CA THR A 46 -6.21 3.10 11.83
C THR A 46 -7.18 3.73 10.83
N THR A 47 -7.49 5.02 11.01
CA THR A 47 -8.28 5.79 10.03
C THR A 47 -7.47 6.25 8.83
N LYS A 48 -6.15 6.33 8.96
CA LYS A 48 -5.22 6.84 7.95
C LYS A 48 -4.30 5.76 7.41
N THR A 49 -3.44 6.16 6.48
CA THR A 49 -2.47 5.28 5.84
C THR A 49 -1.32 4.94 6.78
N LEU A 50 -0.55 3.89 6.45
CA LEU A 50 0.60 3.41 7.22
C LEU A 50 1.64 4.52 7.48
N CYS A 51 1.66 5.49 6.59
CA CYS A 51 2.47 6.69 6.65
C CYS A 51 2.37 7.46 7.97
N ASP A 52 1.27 7.38 8.71
CA ASP A 52 1.07 8.05 10.00
C ASP A 52 1.73 7.31 11.17
N GLU A 53 1.89 5.99 11.06
CA GLU A 53 2.56 5.14 12.07
C GLU A 53 4.06 4.93 11.75
N CYS A 54 4.49 5.31 10.55
CA CYS A 54 5.85 5.11 10.09
C CYS A 54 6.81 6.06 10.82
N PRO A 55 7.89 5.56 11.46
CA PRO A 55 8.82 6.40 12.21
C PRO A 55 9.80 7.19 11.32
N ARG A 56 9.79 6.94 9.99
CA ARG A 56 10.71 7.58 9.04
C ARG A 56 10.21 8.99 8.68
N LYS A 57 11.11 9.97 8.71
CA LYS A 57 10.86 11.37 8.35
C LYS A 57 10.76 11.52 6.84
N LYS A 58 9.78 12.30 6.40
CA LYS A 58 9.50 12.56 4.98
C LYS A 58 9.95 13.98 4.62
N ALA A 59 10.72 14.07 3.56
CA ALA A 59 11.02 15.31 2.85
C ALA A 59 10.13 15.48 1.60
N ASN A 60 9.43 14.42 1.17
CA ASN A 60 8.65 14.37 -0.08
C ASN A 60 9.52 14.73 -1.30
N ALA A 61 10.71 14.14 -1.35
CA ALA A 61 11.65 14.34 -2.43
C ALA A 61 11.09 13.75 -3.74
N ARG A 62 11.49 14.36 -4.87
CA ARG A 62 11.18 13.79 -6.19
C ARG A 62 11.98 12.51 -6.39
N ILE A 63 11.34 11.49 -6.98
CA ILE A 63 11.95 10.19 -7.23
C ILE A 63 12.69 10.26 -8.57
N THR A 64 14.01 10.25 -8.55
CA THR A 64 14.84 10.30 -9.77
C THR A 64 15.24 8.92 -10.30
N GLU A 65 15.15 7.90 -9.45
CA GLU A 65 15.47 6.50 -9.75
C GLU A 65 14.74 5.59 -8.77
N PHE A 66 14.43 4.37 -9.19
CA PHE A 66 13.93 3.30 -8.32
C PHE A 66 15.03 2.32 -7.98
N LEU A 67 15.15 2.06 -6.67
CA LEU A 67 16.17 1.18 -6.12
C LEU A 67 15.51 0.09 -5.27
N ASP A 68 15.97 -1.14 -5.47
CA ASP A 68 15.65 -2.24 -4.57
C ASP A 68 16.48 -2.11 -3.27
N PRO A 69 15.94 -2.51 -2.10
CA PRO A 69 16.66 -2.40 -0.82
C PRO A 69 18.03 -3.09 -0.77
N TYR A 70 18.30 -4.08 -1.63
CA TYR A 70 19.62 -4.75 -1.70
C TYR A 70 20.66 -3.99 -2.54
N GLN A 71 20.24 -3.01 -3.33
CA GLN A 71 21.14 -2.22 -4.20
C GLN A 71 21.78 -1.05 -3.45
N VAL A 72 21.22 -0.67 -2.30
CA VAL A 72 21.63 0.51 -1.54
C VAL A 72 21.74 0.22 -0.05
N ASN A 73 22.58 1.00 0.63
CA ASN A 73 22.56 1.04 2.08
C ASN A 73 21.40 1.94 2.55
N VAL A 74 20.31 1.31 2.99
CA VAL A 74 19.09 2.00 3.43
C VAL A 74 19.40 2.88 4.64
N LYS A 75 19.24 4.20 4.49
CA LYS A 75 19.47 5.15 5.59
C LYS A 75 18.30 5.10 6.56
N ASP A 76 18.62 4.92 7.84
CA ASP A 76 17.62 4.93 8.90
C ASP A 76 17.05 6.32 9.14
N GLY A 77 15.79 6.35 9.61
CA GLY A 77 15.08 7.59 9.90
C GLY A 77 14.64 8.40 8.68
N ILE A 78 15.13 8.13 7.47
CA ILE A 78 14.71 8.78 6.21
C ILE A 78 13.63 7.93 5.54
N CYS A 79 12.59 8.56 4.97
CA CYS A 79 11.57 7.87 4.19
C CYS A 79 12.20 7.00 3.10
N LEU A 80 11.65 5.80 2.88
CA LEU A 80 12.15 4.89 1.86
C LEU A 80 11.92 5.43 0.44
N MET A 81 10.77 6.07 0.18
CA MET A 81 10.50 6.67 -1.13
C MET A 81 11.40 7.88 -1.42
N ASP A 82 11.74 8.68 -0.41
CA ASP A 82 12.71 9.78 -0.56
C ASP A 82 14.12 9.29 -0.90
N GLN A 83 14.37 7.98 -0.74
CA GLN A 83 15.62 7.30 -1.10
C GLN A 83 15.50 6.49 -2.41
N GLY A 84 14.42 6.65 -3.17
CA GLY A 84 14.16 5.89 -4.39
C GLY A 84 13.62 4.47 -4.16
N ILE A 85 13.36 4.06 -2.90
CA ILE A 85 12.85 2.71 -2.61
C ILE A 85 11.32 2.72 -2.64
N LEU A 86 10.76 2.05 -3.64
CA LEU A 86 9.31 1.99 -3.85
C LEU A 86 8.59 1.38 -2.64
N CYS A 87 7.71 2.14 -1.99
CA CYS A 87 7.04 1.73 -0.75
C CYS A 87 5.53 1.98 -0.85
N LEU A 88 4.71 0.95 -0.61
CA LEU A 88 3.25 1.04 -0.71
C LEU A 88 2.58 1.70 0.51
N GLY A 89 3.35 2.19 1.47
CA GLY A 89 2.85 2.79 2.70
C GLY A 89 1.83 3.93 2.50
N PRO A 90 2.00 4.83 1.52
CA PRO A 90 1.03 5.89 1.24
C PRO A 90 -0.36 5.38 0.80
N SER A 91 -0.45 4.21 0.18
CA SER A 91 -1.73 3.62 -0.30
C SER A 91 -2.16 2.41 0.50
N THR A 92 -1.61 2.22 1.70
CA THR A 92 -1.94 1.10 2.59
C THR A 92 -2.51 1.63 3.89
N ILE A 93 -3.62 1.10 4.37
CA ILE A 93 -4.17 1.49 5.67
C ILE A 93 -3.22 1.10 6.82
N GLY A 94 -3.12 1.95 7.85
CA GLY A 94 -2.32 1.67 9.04
C GLY A 94 -2.99 0.68 10.01
N GLY A 95 -2.30 0.36 11.10
CA GLY A 95 -2.71 -0.60 12.12
C GLY A 95 -1.69 -1.73 12.32
N CYS A 96 -0.80 -1.96 11.36
CA CYS A 96 0.27 -2.95 11.49
C CYS A 96 1.49 -2.43 12.26
N GLY A 97 1.52 -1.14 12.62
CA GLY A 97 2.60 -0.52 13.38
C GLY A 97 3.89 -0.34 12.59
N ALA A 98 3.80 -0.30 11.25
CA ALA A 98 4.91 -0.06 10.33
C ALA A 98 6.12 -1.01 10.52
N LYS A 99 5.86 -2.29 10.81
CA LYS A 99 6.91 -3.28 11.11
C LYS A 99 7.96 -3.42 10.00
N CYS A 100 7.54 -3.42 8.73
CA CYS A 100 8.47 -3.54 7.59
C CYS A 100 9.44 -2.34 7.52
N THR A 101 8.90 -1.11 7.60
CA THR A 101 9.72 0.09 7.40
C THR A 101 10.66 0.34 8.58
N LYS A 102 10.30 -0.14 9.78
CA LYS A 102 11.18 -0.16 10.97
C LYS A 102 12.45 -0.99 10.76
N VAL A 103 12.40 -2.03 9.93
CA VAL A 103 13.56 -2.89 9.61
C VAL A 103 14.15 -2.61 8.23
N GLY A 104 13.87 -1.42 7.67
CA GLY A 104 14.43 -0.99 6.38
C GLY A 104 13.78 -1.60 5.14
N GLN A 105 12.69 -2.36 5.31
CA GLN A 105 11.96 -2.95 4.19
C GLN A 105 10.76 -2.08 3.77
N PRO A 106 10.49 -1.91 2.47
CA PRO A 106 9.33 -1.17 2.02
C PRO A 106 8.03 -1.86 2.42
N CYS A 107 7.00 -1.07 2.70
CA CYS A 107 5.65 -1.61 2.83
C CYS A 107 5.26 -2.28 1.50
N ARG A 108 4.70 -3.48 1.59
CA ARG A 108 4.21 -4.26 0.44
C ARG A 108 2.68 -4.22 0.28
N GLY A 109 1.98 -3.47 1.12
CA GLY A 109 0.55 -3.23 0.95
C GLY A 109 -0.39 -4.32 1.47
N CYS A 110 0.09 -5.24 2.31
CA CYS A 110 -0.70 -6.41 2.73
C CYS A 110 -1.96 -6.12 3.57
N TYR A 111 -2.11 -4.89 4.10
CA TYR A 111 -3.32 -4.48 4.82
C TYR A 111 -4.41 -3.95 3.87
N GLY A 112 -4.09 -3.75 2.60
CA GLY A 112 -5.00 -3.19 1.61
C GLY A 112 -5.19 -1.67 1.75
N PRO A 113 -6.09 -1.10 0.92
CA PRO A 113 -6.32 0.34 0.87
C PRO A 113 -7.13 0.87 2.06
N THR A 114 -7.21 2.20 2.18
CA THR A 114 -8.18 2.85 3.07
C THR A 114 -9.61 2.70 2.55
N ALA A 115 -10.62 2.96 3.39
CA ALA A 115 -12.03 2.84 3.01
C ALA A 115 -12.43 3.77 1.84
N GLU A 116 -11.71 4.88 1.64
CA GLU A 116 -11.95 5.85 0.57
C GLU A 116 -11.33 5.43 -0.76
N VAL A 117 -10.43 4.45 -0.76
CA VAL A 117 -9.69 4.00 -1.94
C VAL A 117 -10.23 2.65 -2.40
N GLN A 118 -10.80 2.63 -3.61
CA GLN A 118 -11.34 1.41 -4.21
C GLN A 118 -10.25 0.41 -4.60
N GLU A 119 -9.13 0.90 -5.15
CA GLU A 119 -8.06 0.08 -5.69
C GLU A 119 -6.69 0.59 -5.23
N GLN A 120 -6.02 -0.23 -4.42
CA GLN A 120 -4.71 0.12 -3.85
C GLN A 120 -3.63 0.32 -4.94
N GLY A 121 -3.57 -0.58 -5.92
CA GLY A 121 -2.53 -0.55 -6.94
C GLY A 121 -2.57 0.73 -7.78
N ALA A 122 -3.73 1.09 -8.33
CA ALA A 122 -3.90 2.35 -9.05
C ALA A 122 -3.68 3.57 -8.15
N SER A 123 -4.16 3.55 -6.89
CA SER A 123 -3.89 4.65 -5.95
C SER A 123 -2.39 4.85 -5.74
N MET A 124 -1.63 3.77 -5.58
CA MET A 124 -0.19 3.85 -5.41
C MET A 124 0.50 4.31 -6.69
N PHE A 125 0.07 3.80 -7.85
CA PHE A 125 0.60 4.22 -9.14
C PHE A 125 0.44 5.74 -9.34
N THR A 126 -0.74 6.30 -9.05
CA THR A 126 -0.98 7.75 -9.08
C THR A 126 -0.06 8.50 -8.11
N ALA A 127 0.14 7.99 -6.89
CA ALA A 127 1.04 8.61 -5.92
C ALA A 127 2.50 8.61 -6.41
N VAL A 128 2.96 7.52 -7.02
CA VAL A 128 4.30 7.40 -7.61
C VAL A 128 4.46 8.36 -8.78
N ALA A 129 3.51 8.38 -9.72
CA ALA A 129 3.53 9.27 -10.87
C ALA A 129 3.61 10.75 -10.44
N SER A 130 2.92 11.10 -9.36
CA SER A 130 2.94 12.46 -8.79
C SER A 130 4.27 12.85 -8.16
N LEU A 131 5.14 11.88 -7.83
CA LEU A 131 6.46 12.11 -7.22
C LEU A 131 7.61 12.05 -8.23
N LEU A 132 7.34 11.67 -9.48
CA LEU A 132 8.35 11.74 -10.54
C LEU A 132 8.84 13.19 -10.73
N PRO A 133 10.08 13.39 -11.20
CA PRO A 133 10.72 14.69 -11.25
C PRO A 133 10.23 15.44 -12.50
N ILE A 134 8.99 15.90 -12.44
CA ILE A 134 8.48 16.93 -13.33
C ILE A 134 8.85 18.25 -12.64
N LEU A 135 9.98 18.82 -13.04
CA LEU A 135 10.50 20.06 -12.46
C LEU A 135 9.75 21.25 -13.06
N ASP A 136 9.53 22.28 -12.25
CA ASP A 136 8.84 23.51 -12.68
C ASP A 136 9.60 24.24 -13.81
N ASP A 137 10.89 23.95 -13.96
CA ASP A 137 11.84 24.55 -14.90
C ASP A 137 11.85 23.84 -16.28
N ASP A 138 11.25 22.66 -16.37
CA ASP A 138 11.19 21.83 -17.59
C ASP A 138 9.78 21.22 -17.73
N PRO A 139 8.84 21.93 -18.37
CA PRO A 139 7.45 21.47 -18.55
C PRO A 139 7.35 20.21 -19.42
N VAL A 140 8.47 19.78 -20.01
CA VAL A 140 8.62 18.54 -20.76
C VAL A 140 9.73 17.75 -20.09
N CYS A 141 9.48 17.21 -18.90
CA CYS A 141 10.30 16.08 -18.44
C CYS A 141 10.29 15.07 -19.60
N ASP A 142 11.45 14.95 -20.24
CA ASP A 142 11.61 14.19 -21.47
C ASP A 142 10.96 12.82 -21.29
N GLU A 143 10.00 12.49 -22.15
CA GLU A 143 9.20 11.27 -22.05
C GLU A 143 10.12 10.05 -21.94
N GLU A 144 11.27 10.10 -22.61
CA GLU A 144 12.33 9.09 -22.53
C GLU A 144 12.90 8.91 -21.11
N LYS A 145 13.07 10.00 -20.35
CA LYS A 145 13.55 9.95 -18.95
C LYS A 145 12.50 9.33 -18.05
N ILE A 146 11.22 9.71 -18.21
CA ILE A 146 10.13 9.11 -17.44
C ILE A 146 10.03 7.62 -17.72
N ILE A 147 10.05 7.25 -19.01
CA ILE A 147 10.05 5.85 -19.44
C ILE A 147 11.23 5.11 -18.81
N LYS A 148 12.42 5.69 -18.82
CA LYS A 148 13.61 5.09 -18.22
C LYS A 148 13.45 4.84 -16.73
N ILE A 149 12.99 5.84 -15.96
CA ILE A 149 12.76 5.70 -14.51
C ILE A 149 11.70 4.64 -14.24
N VAL A 150 10.53 4.71 -14.88
CA VAL A 150 9.43 3.77 -14.65
C VAL A 150 9.81 2.34 -15.07
N SER A 151 10.67 2.18 -16.09
CA SER A 151 11.18 0.87 -16.53
C SER A 151 12.08 0.18 -15.48
N GLU A 152 12.57 0.90 -14.48
CA GLU A 152 13.32 0.30 -13.35
C GLU A 152 12.39 -0.54 -12.44
N ILE A 153 11.07 -0.30 -12.49
CA ILE A 153 10.07 -1.14 -11.84
C ILE A 153 9.87 -2.42 -12.67
N LYS A 154 10.67 -3.44 -12.36
CA LYS A 154 10.72 -4.71 -13.11
C LYS A 154 9.39 -5.45 -13.25
N ASP A 155 8.55 -5.41 -12.21
CA ASP A 155 7.23 -6.07 -12.19
C ASP A 155 6.18 -5.17 -11.53
N PRO A 156 5.58 -4.23 -12.28
CA PRO A 156 4.58 -3.31 -11.74
C PRO A 156 3.35 -4.05 -11.21
N LEU A 157 2.90 -5.11 -11.90
CA LEU A 157 1.72 -5.86 -11.51
C LEU A 157 1.93 -6.58 -10.17
N GLY A 158 3.02 -7.32 -10.04
CA GLY A 158 3.37 -8.01 -8.80
C GLY A 158 3.79 -7.07 -7.67
N TYR A 159 4.25 -5.85 -7.98
CA TYR A 159 4.53 -4.85 -6.95
C TYR A 159 3.25 -4.20 -6.43
N PHE A 160 2.44 -3.61 -7.31
CA PHE A 160 1.28 -2.80 -6.93
C PHE A 160 0.06 -3.63 -6.52
N TYR A 161 -0.06 -4.89 -6.97
CA TYR A 161 -1.24 -5.73 -6.75
C TYR A 161 -0.94 -7.05 -6.03
N ALA A 162 0.22 -7.18 -5.37
CA ALA A 162 0.65 -8.40 -4.66
C ALA A 162 -0.45 -9.04 -3.79
N PHE A 163 -1.23 -8.21 -3.08
CA PHE A 163 -2.25 -8.68 -2.13
C PHE A 163 -3.68 -8.31 -2.54
N THR A 164 -3.84 -7.46 -3.54
CA THR A 164 -5.13 -6.83 -3.87
C THR A 164 -5.64 -7.13 -5.27
N MET A 165 -4.94 -7.97 -6.05
CA MET A 165 -5.38 -8.38 -7.39
C MET A 165 -6.82 -8.91 -7.43
N GLY A 166 -7.24 -9.70 -6.42
CA GLY A 166 -8.62 -10.22 -6.35
C GLY A 166 -9.71 -9.15 -6.23
N LYS A 167 -9.34 -7.93 -5.81
CA LYS A 167 -10.22 -6.76 -5.72
C LYS A 167 -9.94 -5.69 -6.80
N ALA A 168 -8.97 -5.92 -7.68
CA ALA A 168 -8.65 -4.98 -8.75
C ALA A 168 -9.81 -4.81 -9.75
N LEU A 169 -9.87 -3.66 -10.40
CA LEU A 169 -10.83 -3.36 -11.46
C LEU A 169 -10.50 -4.18 -12.72
N ILE A 170 -9.22 -4.29 -13.05
CA ILE A 170 -8.72 -5.08 -14.18
C ILE A 170 -8.41 -6.50 -13.68
N LYS A 171 -9.32 -7.45 -13.96
CA LYS A 171 -9.28 -8.81 -13.39
C LYS A 171 -8.70 -9.88 -14.31
N LYS A 172 -8.42 -9.54 -15.56
CA LYS A 172 -7.96 -10.50 -16.58
C LYS A 172 -6.92 -9.85 -17.46
N ALA A 173 -5.91 -10.62 -17.83
CA ALA A 173 -5.04 -10.26 -18.94
C ALA A 173 -5.87 -10.30 -20.23
N VAL A 174 -5.88 -9.20 -20.97
CA VAL A 174 -6.43 -9.17 -22.31
C VAL A 174 -5.34 -9.69 -23.24
N LYS A 175 -5.64 -10.74 -24.00
CA LYS A 175 -4.82 -11.11 -25.16
C LYS A 175 -5.43 -10.41 -26.35
N GLU A 176 -4.66 -9.55 -27.02
CA GLU A 176 -5.07 -9.05 -28.32
C GLU A 176 -5.09 -10.24 -29.28
N THR A 177 -6.27 -10.77 -29.56
CA THR A 177 -6.49 -11.52 -30.79
C THR A 177 -6.44 -10.50 -31.91
N GLY A 178 -5.35 -10.51 -32.69
CA GLY A 178 -5.09 -9.55 -33.75
C GLY A 178 -6.34 -9.23 -34.55
N GLY A 179 -6.68 -7.94 -34.59
CA GLY A 179 -7.68 -7.43 -35.52
C GLY A 179 -7.18 -7.63 -36.95
N GLN A 180 -8.08 -8.12 -37.81
CA GLN A 180 -7.97 -7.97 -39.26
C GLN A 180 -7.91 -6.49 -39.66
#